data_AF-A0A413C9K5-F1
#
_entry.id   AF-A0A413C9K5-F1
#
_cell.length_a   1.000
_cell.length_b   1.000
_cell.length_c   1.000
_cell.angle_alpha   90.00
_cell.angle_beta   90.00
_cell.angle_gamma   90.00
#
_symmetry.space_group_name_H-M   'P 1'
#
loop_
_entity.id
_entity.type
_entity.pdbx_description
1 polymer ?
#
loop_
_entity_poly.entity_id
_entity_poly.type
_entity_poly.pdbx_seq_one_letter_code
_entity_poly.pdbx_strand_id
1 'polypeptide(L)'
;MTDYYEVLGVDRSASDDEIKKAYRKMSRKYHPDIAGPEFEDKFKEVNNAYEVLSDPQKRQMFDAGVDPNDPNAGGMHGGFSGGFGDMGDIFNMFTGGAFGGGNGGPTPRTQPGRDALATVTIDLKTAVFGDTAHVEIKTFGLCQECAGTGCQKGTQPAQCPDCHGQGYAQRVVRTMLGQMMTTAPCERCEGHGTVIENPCPSCLGHGRVRITRNVGVSVPAGVTNNTRLRLANQGEVGENGGVAGDLYVDIRIAQDDTFTRDGDDLHCWIQVPMSWAVLGHDLEIDTFDGKQSVRVPAGSQPDDTVTLKNLGVTHLNNKSERGDLVAHIAVKIPTKLTDDERALMERFAEKHDTDAQHVAVSARPTSGAKKGFFSKLKDALR
;
A
#
# COMPACT_ATOMS: atom_id res chain seq x y z
N MET A 1 33.06 27.98 16.93
CA MET A 1 31.64 27.78 17.30
C MET A 1 30.83 28.73 16.45
N THR A 2 29.99 28.20 15.57
CA THR A 2 29.15 29.03 14.70
C THR A 2 28.06 29.68 15.55
N ASP A 3 27.90 31.00 15.48
CA ASP A 3 26.84 31.68 16.23
C ASP A 3 25.49 31.45 15.52
N TYR A 4 24.58 30.68 16.13
CA TYR A 4 23.27 30.37 15.55
C TYR A 4 22.40 31.61 15.33
N TYR A 5 22.61 32.68 16.12
CA TYR A 5 21.93 33.96 15.92
C TYR A 5 22.41 34.65 14.65
N GLU A 6 23.71 34.58 14.34
CA GLU A 6 24.28 35.12 13.11
C GLU A 6 23.80 34.33 11.87
N VAL A 7 23.68 33.00 11.99
CA VAL A 7 23.17 32.13 10.90
C VAL A 7 21.74 32.49 10.51
N LEU A 8 20.87 32.76 11.49
CA LEU A 8 19.50 33.21 11.24
C LEU A 8 19.40 34.72 10.96
N GLY A 9 20.47 35.48 11.23
CA GLY A 9 20.52 36.94 11.03
C GLY A 9 19.63 37.70 12.01
N VAL A 10 19.56 37.22 13.25
CA VAL A 10 18.74 37.80 14.34
C VAL A 10 19.63 38.18 15.52
N ASP A 11 19.14 39.09 16.37
CA ASP A 11 19.84 39.46 17.61
C ASP A 11 19.72 38.34 18.67
N ARG A 12 20.65 38.28 19.62
CA ARG A 12 20.58 37.34 20.76
C ARG A 12 19.36 37.57 21.65
N SER A 13 18.86 38.82 21.70
CA SER A 13 17.61 39.16 22.39
C SER A 13 16.35 38.87 21.56
N ALA A 14 16.45 38.22 20.40
CA ALA A 14 15.30 37.96 19.53
C ALA A 14 14.26 37.08 20.24
N SER A 15 13.00 37.46 20.07
CA SER A 15 11.84 36.67 20.50
C SER A 15 11.69 35.40 19.65
N ASP A 16 10.97 34.40 20.18
CA ASP A 16 10.73 33.14 19.47
C ASP A 16 10.01 33.35 18.13
N ASP A 17 9.14 34.36 18.06
CA ASP A 17 8.45 34.76 16.84
C ASP A 17 9.39 35.36 15.78
N GLU A 18 10.40 36.13 16.21
CA GLU A 18 11.43 36.69 15.32
C GLU A 18 12.36 35.59 14.79
N ILE A 19 12.76 34.64 15.65
CA ILE A 19 13.56 33.46 15.27
C ILE A 19 12.80 32.61 14.24
N LYS A 20 11.51 32.35 14.48
CA LYS A 20 10.66 31.59 13.55
C LYS A 20 10.46 32.30 12.22
N LYS A 21 10.33 33.63 12.23
CA LYS A 21 10.19 34.43 11.02
C LYS A 21 11.49 34.46 10.21
N ALA A 22 12.63 34.58 10.88
CA ALA A 22 13.96 34.53 10.26
C ALA A 22 14.25 33.16 9.64
N TYR A 23 13.95 32.08 10.36
CA TYR A 23 14.05 30.71 9.84
C TYR A 23 13.25 30.51 8.56
N ARG A 24 11.97 30.92 8.52
CA ARG A 24 11.14 30.82 7.31
C ARG A 24 11.71 31.58 6.13
N LYS A 25 12.32 32.73 6.36
CA LYS A 25 12.96 33.56 5.33
C LYS A 25 14.22 32.88 4.78
N MET A 26 15.07 32.36 5.66
CA MET A 26 16.35 31.73 5.29
C MET A 26 16.17 30.34 4.69
N SER A 27 15.23 29.55 5.22
CA SER A 27 14.85 28.23 4.70
C SER A 27 14.34 28.32 3.26
N ARG A 28 13.50 29.32 2.93
CA ARG A 28 13.08 29.57 1.53
C ARG A 28 14.22 30.04 0.63
N LYS A 29 15.19 30.77 1.18
CA LYS A 29 16.32 31.32 0.43
C LYS A 29 17.35 30.24 0.05
N TYR A 30 17.52 29.22 0.90
CA TYR A 30 18.50 28.14 0.69
C TYR A 30 17.86 26.77 0.44
N HIS A 31 16.55 26.69 0.20
CA HIS A 31 15.90 25.42 -0.09
C HIS A 31 16.53 24.76 -1.33
N PRO A 32 16.91 23.47 -1.28
CA PRO A 32 17.59 22.79 -2.39
C PRO A 32 16.83 22.89 -3.72
N ASP A 33 15.50 22.82 -3.67
CA ASP A 33 14.64 22.92 -4.86
C ASP A 33 14.56 24.34 -5.47
N ILE A 34 14.91 25.39 -4.71
CA ILE A 34 14.79 26.80 -5.13
C ILE A 34 16.15 27.39 -5.49
N ALA A 35 17.15 27.13 -4.64
CA ALA A 35 18.47 27.73 -4.74
C ALA A 35 19.50 26.82 -5.42
N GLY A 36 19.23 25.51 -5.55
CA GLY A 36 20.15 24.52 -6.08
C GLY A 36 20.91 23.74 -5.00
N PRO A 37 21.51 22.59 -5.37
CA PRO A 37 22.23 21.71 -4.45
C PRO A 37 23.48 22.34 -3.82
N GLU A 38 24.04 23.40 -4.41
CA GLU A 38 25.19 24.12 -3.87
C GLU A 38 24.88 24.92 -2.58
N PHE A 39 23.60 25.06 -2.21
CA PHE A 39 23.16 25.70 -0.97
C PHE A 39 22.73 24.71 0.13
N GLU A 40 22.91 23.40 -0.10
CA GLU A 40 22.52 22.35 0.84
C GLU A 40 23.20 22.50 2.20
N ASP A 41 24.49 22.84 2.23
CA ASP A 41 25.24 23.04 3.48
C ASP A 41 24.71 24.24 4.28
N LYS A 42 24.39 25.34 3.60
CA LYS A 42 23.77 26.52 4.24
C LYS A 42 22.35 26.23 4.73
N PHE A 43 21.62 25.36 4.03
CA PHE A 43 20.30 24.92 4.47
C PHE A 43 20.39 24.07 5.74
N LYS A 44 21.37 23.16 5.82
CA LYS A 44 21.66 22.37 7.03
C LYS A 44 22.04 23.25 8.22
N GLU A 45 22.88 24.27 8.00
CA GLU A 45 23.23 25.25 9.03
C GLU A 45 22.01 26.02 9.56
N VAL A 46 21.12 26.48 8.66
CA VAL A 46 19.88 27.19 9.04
C VAL A 46 18.92 26.29 9.82
N ASN A 47 18.81 25.01 9.46
CA ASN A 47 17.97 24.05 10.19
C ASN A 47 18.54 23.78 11.59
N ASN A 48 19.85 23.58 11.70
CA ASN A 48 20.52 23.36 12.98
C ASN A 48 20.37 24.59 13.91
N ALA A 49 20.58 25.79 13.37
CA ALA A 49 20.39 27.04 14.11
C ALA A 49 18.96 27.18 14.64
N TYR A 50 17.95 26.82 13.84
CA TYR A 50 16.56 26.84 14.29
C TYR A 50 16.25 25.74 15.32
N GLU A 51 16.81 24.54 15.17
CA GLU A 51 16.60 23.46 16.15
C GLU A 51 17.10 23.84 17.54
N VAL A 52 18.26 24.49 17.62
CA VAL A 52 18.83 24.95 18.90
C VAL A 52 18.08 26.16 19.45
N LEU A 53 17.74 27.15 18.61
CA LEU A 53 17.14 28.40 19.06
C LEU A 53 15.62 28.34 19.27
N SER A 54 14.92 27.34 18.72
CA SER A 54 13.48 27.16 18.89
C SER A 54 13.09 26.41 20.16
N ASP A 55 14.02 25.66 20.75
CA ASP A 55 13.81 24.98 22.03
C ASP A 55 14.37 25.84 23.18
N PRO A 56 13.56 26.24 24.17
CA PRO A 56 13.99 27.10 25.28
C PRO A 56 15.17 26.52 26.08
N GLN A 57 15.24 25.20 26.25
CA GLN A 57 16.31 24.54 27.01
C GLN A 57 17.60 24.48 26.20
N LYS A 58 17.53 24.13 24.90
CA LYS A 58 18.71 24.13 24.01
C LYS A 58 19.26 25.54 23.82
N ARG A 59 18.38 26.55 23.68
CA ARG A 59 18.76 27.97 23.62
C ARG A 59 19.50 28.39 24.88
N GLN A 60 18.98 28.03 26.06
CA GLN A 60 19.62 28.35 27.33
C GLN A 60 21.00 27.67 27.48
N MET A 61 21.14 26.42 27.04
CA MET A 61 22.44 25.72 27.03
C MET A 61 23.44 26.43 26.11
N PHE A 62 23.01 26.79 24.89
CA PHE A 62 23.83 27.53 23.93
C PHE A 62 24.24 28.91 24.47
N ASP A 63 23.31 29.65 25.08
CA ASP A 63 23.58 30.95 25.72
C ASP A 63 24.52 30.81 26.92
N ALA A 64 24.53 29.66 27.59
CA ALA A 64 25.46 29.31 28.67
C ALA A 64 26.83 28.80 28.15
N GLY A 65 27.05 28.75 26.84
CA GLY A 65 28.31 28.30 26.22
C GLY A 65 28.47 26.78 26.14
N VAL A 66 27.39 26.01 26.33
CA VAL A 66 27.36 24.55 26.18
C VAL A 66 26.80 24.20 24.81
N ASP A 67 27.49 23.33 24.05
CA ASP A 67 26.98 22.87 22.75
C ASP A 67 25.87 21.82 22.95
N PRO A 68 24.61 22.12 22.59
CA PRO A 68 23.49 21.19 22.77
C PRO A 68 23.57 19.96 21.84
N ASN A 69 24.45 20.01 20.84
CA ASN A 69 24.61 18.96 19.83
C ASN A 69 25.85 18.07 20.09
N ASP A 70 26.65 18.35 21.12
CA ASP A 70 27.79 17.51 21.50
C ASP A 70 27.33 16.34 22.40
N PRO A 71 27.45 15.07 21.95
CA PRO A 71 27.07 13.90 22.74
C PRO A 71 27.87 13.73 24.05
N ASN A 72 29.02 14.41 24.18
CA ASN A 72 29.87 14.37 25.37
C ASN A 72 29.66 15.56 26.32
N ALA A 73 28.83 16.56 25.97
CA ALA A 73 28.61 17.75 26.78
C ALA A 73 27.56 17.58 27.91
N GLY A 74 26.94 16.39 28.04
CA GLY A 74 25.88 16.08 29.00
C GLY A 74 26.32 15.27 30.22
N GLY A 75 27.48 15.59 30.81
CA GLY A 75 28.01 14.91 31.99
C GLY A 75 27.42 15.36 33.33
N MET A 76 26.14 15.74 33.43
CA MET A 76 25.44 15.85 34.72
C MET A 76 23.93 16.07 34.57
N HIS A 77 23.13 15.23 35.22
CA HIS A 77 21.69 15.35 35.51
C HIS A 77 20.65 15.00 34.43
N GLY A 78 20.01 13.84 34.64
CA GLY A 78 18.55 13.76 34.67
C GLY A 78 17.86 13.58 33.33
N GLY A 79 17.23 12.42 33.15
CA GLY A 79 16.58 12.06 31.89
C GLY A 79 15.45 13.00 31.49
N PHE A 80 15.30 13.20 30.19
CA PHE A 80 14.00 13.38 29.58
C PHE A 80 14.03 12.83 28.15
N SER A 81 13.20 11.82 27.97
CA SER A 81 12.77 11.24 26.71
C SER A 81 11.95 12.25 25.90
N GLY A 82 12.26 12.42 24.62
CA GLY A 82 11.34 13.02 23.67
C GLY A 82 12.03 13.51 22.40
N GLY A 83 11.87 12.78 21.29
CA GLY A 83 12.12 13.36 19.96
C GLY A 83 12.91 12.53 18.94
N PHE A 84 13.32 11.30 19.23
CA PHE A 84 13.96 10.41 18.24
C PHE A 84 13.36 9.00 18.27
N GLY A 85 12.11 8.89 17.81
CA GLY A 85 11.38 7.63 17.72
C GLY A 85 11.79 6.71 16.57
N ASP A 86 12.77 7.09 15.73
CA ASP A 86 13.09 6.33 14.50
C ASP A 86 14.60 6.13 14.25
N MET A 87 15.47 6.77 15.05
CA MET A 87 16.91 6.51 15.02
C MET A 87 17.39 5.66 16.21
N GLY A 88 16.55 5.52 17.25
CA GLY A 88 16.81 4.62 18.37
C GLY A 88 16.76 3.14 17.96
N ASP A 89 15.83 2.75 17.10
CA ASP A 89 15.66 1.34 16.70
C ASP A 89 16.72 0.87 15.71
N ILE A 90 17.18 1.75 14.81
CA ILE A 90 18.28 1.43 13.88
C ILE A 90 19.62 1.39 14.62
N PHE A 91 19.83 2.27 15.61
CA PHE A 91 21.03 2.21 16.45
C PHE A 91 20.98 1.02 17.42
N ASN A 92 19.83 0.66 17.99
CA ASN A 92 19.65 -0.53 18.83
C ASN A 92 19.84 -1.84 18.05
N MET A 93 19.50 -1.87 16.76
CA MET A 93 19.73 -3.03 15.88
C MET A 93 21.19 -3.17 15.43
N PHE A 94 21.94 -2.06 15.31
CA PHE A 94 23.33 -2.07 14.84
C PHE A 94 24.38 -2.02 15.97
N THR A 95 24.04 -1.55 17.17
CA THR A 95 24.92 -1.52 18.37
C THR A 95 24.60 -2.61 19.38
N GLY A 96 24.31 -3.81 18.86
CA GLY A 96 24.01 -5.04 19.59
C GLY A 96 24.55 -5.10 21.03
N GLY A 97 23.63 -4.96 21.98
CA GLY A 97 23.69 -5.61 23.30
C GLY A 97 24.76 -5.15 24.31
N ALA A 98 25.58 -4.13 24.03
CA ALA A 98 26.70 -3.79 24.92
C ALA A 98 26.39 -2.70 25.97
N PHE A 99 25.42 -1.82 25.76
CA PHE A 99 25.21 -0.64 26.63
C PHE A 99 23.76 -0.40 27.12
N GLY A 100 22.81 -1.25 26.74
CA GLY A 100 21.44 -1.18 27.24
C GLY A 100 21.20 -2.20 28.34
N GLY A 101 21.30 -1.79 29.61
CA GLY A 101 20.94 -2.57 30.79
C GLY A 101 19.43 -2.80 30.91
N GLY A 102 18.81 -3.36 29.87
CA GLY A 102 17.43 -3.82 29.89
C GLY A 102 17.34 -5.04 30.78
N ASN A 103 16.51 -4.95 31.81
CA ASN A 103 16.18 -5.97 32.79
C ASN A 103 16.02 -7.36 32.13
N GLY A 104 17.10 -8.15 32.11
CA GLY A 104 17.29 -9.36 31.31
C GLY A 104 16.54 -10.57 31.87
N GLY A 105 15.22 -10.51 31.81
CA GLY A 105 14.36 -11.67 32.07
C GLY A 105 14.48 -12.70 30.94
N PRO A 106 14.15 -13.98 31.21
CA PRO A 106 14.13 -15.01 30.18
C PRO A 106 13.17 -14.64 29.05
N THR A 107 13.56 -14.93 27.81
CA THR A 107 12.68 -14.76 26.65
C THR A 107 11.51 -15.75 26.75
N PRO A 108 10.24 -15.32 26.71
CA PRO A 108 9.11 -16.24 26.74
C PRO A 108 9.21 -17.31 25.63
N ARG A 109 8.87 -18.57 25.92
CA ARG A 109 8.78 -19.61 24.88
C ARG A 109 7.63 -19.32 23.91
N THR A 110 6.54 -18.77 24.44
CA THR A 110 5.40 -18.33 23.67
C THR A 110 5.78 -17.06 22.90
N GLN A 111 5.94 -17.19 21.59
CA GLN A 111 6.27 -16.09 20.69
C GLN A 111 5.09 -15.81 19.76
N PRO A 112 4.78 -14.55 19.42
CA PRO A 112 3.72 -14.25 18.48
C PRO A 112 4.03 -14.83 17.10
N GLY A 113 2.97 -15.22 16.40
CA GLY A 113 3.06 -15.68 15.03
C GLY A 113 3.37 -14.57 14.06
N ARG A 114 3.90 -14.95 12.90
CA ARG A 114 4.21 -14.00 11.83
C ARG A 114 2.99 -13.73 10.97
N ASP A 115 2.95 -12.53 10.42
CA ASP A 115 1.96 -12.20 9.41
C ASP A 115 2.22 -13.00 8.12
N ALA A 116 1.14 -13.40 7.46
CA ALA A 116 1.19 -14.10 6.19
C ALA A 116 0.67 -13.18 5.08
N LEU A 117 1.24 -13.31 3.88
CA LEU A 117 0.77 -12.64 2.68
C LEU A 117 0.30 -13.69 1.68
N ALA A 118 -0.89 -13.52 1.15
CA ALA A 118 -1.43 -14.34 0.08
C ALA A 118 -1.98 -13.46 -1.05
N THR A 119 -2.12 -14.03 -2.23
CA THR A 119 -2.74 -13.37 -3.38
C THR A 119 -3.91 -14.21 -3.84
N VAL A 120 -5.05 -13.58 -4.11
CA VAL A 120 -6.23 -14.22 -4.67
C VAL A 120 -6.59 -13.56 -5.98
N THR A 121 -6.91 -14.37 -6.99
CA THR A 121 -7.47 -13.86 -8.24
C THR A 121 -8.98 -14.06 -8.21
N ILE A 122 -9.73 -12.98 -8.46
CA ILE A 122 -11.20 -12.97 -8.49
C ILE A 122 -11.70 -12.55 -9.87
N ASP A 123 -12.89 -12.96 -10.22
CA ASP A 123 -13.53 -12.54 -11.47
C ASP A 123 -13.97 -11.07 -11.38
N LEU A 124 -14.09 -10.40 -12.53
CA LEU A 124 -14.58 -9.02 -12.60
C LEU A 124 -15.99 -8.90 -12.00
N LYS A 125 -16.85 -9.90 -12.21
CA LYS A 125 -18.20 -9.96 -11.61
C LYS A 125 -18.15 -9.92 -10.08
N THR A 126 -17.23 -10.68 -9.47
CA THR A 126 -17.02 -10.65 -8.01
C THR A 126 -16.52 -9.29 -7.55
N ALA A 127 -15.67 -8.62 -8.33
CA ALA A 127 -15.25 -7.26 -8.02
C ALA A 127 -16.40 -6.24 -8.12
N VAL A 128 -17.39 -6.45 -9.00
CA VAL A 128 -18.56 -5.58 -9.18
C VAL A 128 -19.54 -5.67 -8.01
N PHE A 129 -19.92 -6.89 -7.61
CA PHE A 129 -20.97 -7.11 -6.61
C PHE A 129 -20.47 -7.44 -5.20
N GLY A 130 -19.20 -7.82 -5.07
CA GLY A 130 -18.66 -8.45 -3.87
C GLY A 130 -19.10 -9.91 -3.75
N ASP A 131 -18.23 -10.74 -3.19
CA ASP A 131 -18.54 -12.13 -2.86
C ASP A 131 -17.54 -12.65 -1.80
N THR A 132 -17.67 -13.90 -1.39
CA THR A 132 -16.68 -14.60 -0.57
C THR A 132 -15.73 -15.39 -1.46
N ALA A 133 -14.46 -14.95 -1.53
CA ALA A 133 -13.41 -15.67 -2.21
C ALA A 133 -12.72 -16.65 -1.25
N HIS A 134 -12.25 -17.78 -1.76
CA HIS A 134 -11.56 -18.79 -0.98
C HIS A 134 -10.07 -18.80 -1.31
N VAL A 135 -9.22 -18.70 -0.29
CA VAL A 135 -7.76 -18.69 -0.44
C VAL A 135 -7.16 -19.86 0.30
N GLU A 136 -6.47 -20.72 -0.43
CA GLU A 136 -5.68 -21.79 0.15
C GLU A 136 -4.32 -21.23 0.59
N ILE A 137 -4.01 -21.37 1.88
CA ILE A 137 -2.73 -20.95 2.44
C ILE A 137 -2.03 -22.11 3.15
N LYS A 138 -0.71 -22.18 2.97
CA LYS A 138 0.19 -23.08 3.70
C LYS A 138 0.85 -22.29 4.82
N THR A 139 0.61 -22.70 6.06
CA THR A 139 0.92 -21.93 7.26
C THR A 139 1.18 -22.86 8.43
N PHE A 140 1.68 -22.34 9.54
CA PHE A 140 1.63 -23.09 10.80
C PHE A 140 0.29 -22.89 11.51
N GLY A 141 -0.24 -23.99 12.04
CA GLY A 141 -1.39 -24.04 12.92
C GLY A 141 -1.03 -24.62 14.27
N LEU A 142 -1.93 -24.48 15.24
CA LEU A 142 -1.75 -25.02 16.58
C LEU A 142 -1.61 -26.56 16.55
N CYS A 143 -0.61 -27.10 17.22
CA CYS A 143 -0.47 -28.54 17.35
C CYS A 143 -1.59 -29.11 18.24
N GLN A 144 -2.46 -29.94 17.65
CA GLN A 144 -3.61 -30.52 18.35
C GLN A 144 -3.22 -31.54 19.44
N GLU A 145 -2.04 -32.17 19.34
CA GLU A 145 -1.60 -33.17 20.32
C GLU A 145 -1.13 -32.56 21.64
N CYS A 146 -0.44 -31.42 21.58
CA CYS A 146 0.09 -30.73 22.76
C CYS A 146 -0.64 -29.42 23.09
N ALA A 147 -1.65 -29.04 22.31
CA ALA A 147 -2.41 -27.80 22.42
C ALA A 147 -1.52 -26.54 22.51
N GLY A 148 -0.41 -26.52 21.77
CA GLY A 148 0.54 -25.41 21.78
C GLY A 148 1.67 -25.51 22.80
N THR A 149 1.59 -26.38 23.82
CA THR A 149 2.62 -26.43 24.88
C THR A 149 4.01 -26.84 24.38
N GLY A 150 4.09 -27.57 23.26
CA GLY A 150 5.34 -28.14 22.74
C GLY A 150 5.83 -29.37 23.52
N CYS A 151 5.14 -29.76 24.60
CA CYS A 151 5.51 -30.88 25.46
C CYS A 151 4.61 -32.10 25.18
N GLN A 152 5.09 -33.29 25.52
CA GLN A 152 4.27 -34.50 25.51
C GLN A 152 3.08 -34.35 26.48
N LYS A 153 1.94 -34.98 26.18
CA LYS A 153 0.72 -34.89 27.01
C LYS A 153 1.03 -35.19 28.49
N GLY A 154 0.62 -34.28 29.38
CA GLY A 154 0.84 -34.40 30.83
C GLY A 154 2.20 -33.93 31.33
N THR A 155 3.10 -33.51 30.44
CA THR A 155 4.40 -32.92 30.79
C THR A 155 4.39 -31.40 30.58
N GLN A 156 5.29 -30.69 31.26
CA GLN A 156 5.43 -29.23 31.17
C GLN A 156 6.91 -28.85 31.08
N PRO A 157 7.23 -27.64 30.58
CA PRO A 157 8.60 -27.15 30.60
C PRO A 157 9.15 -27.10 32.04
N ALA A 158 10.30 -27.72 32.27
CA ALA A 158 10.98 -27.69 33.55
C ALA A 158 11.91 -26.47 33.64
N GLN A 159 12.17 -25.97 34.85
CA GLN A 159 13.15 -24.91 35.06
C GLN A 159 14.53 -25.37 34.58
N CYS A 160 15.24 -24.52 33.84
CA CYS A 160 16.57 -24.85 33.36
C CYS A 160 17.53 -25.02 34.56
N PRO A 161 18.20 -26.17 34.71
CA PRO A 161 19.10 -26.41 35.83
C PRO A 161 20.41 -25.61 35.73
N ASP A 162 20.82 -25.18 34.53
CA ASP A 162 22.11 -24.51 34.31
C ASP A 162 22.04 -23.01 34.64
N CYS A 163 20.91 -22.36 34.32
CA CYS A 163 20.69 -20.94 34.61
C CYS A 163 19.65 -20.71 35.72
N HIS A 164 19.14 -21.77 36.35
CA HIS A 164 18.10 -21.72 37.38
C HIS A 164 16.91 -20.81 37.03
N GLY A 165 16.42 -20.89 35.79
CA GLY A 165 15.29 -20.05 35.35
C GLY A 165 15.65 -18.64 34.88
N GLN A 166 16.92 -18.22 34.91
CA GLN A 166 17.31 -16.86 34.53
C GLN A 166 17.46 -16.62 33.03
N GLY A 167 17.52 -17.66 32.20
CA GLY A 167 17.66 -17.54 30.74
C GLY A 167 19.06 -17.16 30.26
N TYR A 168 19.87 -16.49 31.09
CA TYR A 168 21.24 -16.09 30.76
C TYR A 168 22.26 -16.76 31.70
N ALA A 169 23.46 -16.97 31.21
CA ALA A 169 24.60 -17.46 31.97
C ALA A 169 25.79 -16.51 31.79
N GLN A 170 26.59 -16.34 32.85
CA GLN A 170 27.82 -15.57 32.78
C GLN A 170 28.89 -16.38 32.04
N ARG A 171 29.46 -15.80 30.99
CA ARG A 171 30.56 -16.40 30.22
C ARG A 171 31.82 -15.55 30.38
N VAL A 172 32.91 -16.20 30.79
CA VAL A 172 34.23 -15.59 30.81
C VAL A 172 34.78 -15.58 29.38
N VAL A 173 34.97 -14.40 28.80
CA VAL A 173 35.62 -14.22 27.50
C VAL A 173 37.03 -13.69 27.74
N ARG A 174 38.03 -14.36 27.15
CA ARG A 174 39.42 -13.90 27.17
C ARG A 174 39.61 -12.86 26.08
N THR A 175 39.99 -11.65 26.45
CA THR A 175 40.35 -10.57 25.53
C THR A 175 41.86 -10.28 25.65
N MET A 176 42.39 -9.48 24.72
CA MET A 176 43.78 -9.01 24.76
C MET A 176 44.12 -8.24 26.05
N LEU A 177 43.11 -7.69 26.74
CA LEU A 177 43.24 -6.87 27.96
C LEU A 177 42.98 -7.67 29.25
N GLY A 178 42.64 -8.96 29.17
CA GLY A 178 42.37 -9.81 30.33
C GLY A 178 41.11 -10.67 30.20
N GLN A 179 40.60 -11.17 31.32
CA GLN A 179 39.33 -11.89 31.37
C GLN A 179 38.19 -10.90 31.60
N MET A 180 37.23 -10.86 30.68
CA MET A 180 36.00 -10.06 30.79
C MET A 180 34.81 -11.01 31.00
N MET A 181 33.96 -10.69 31.96
CA MET A 181 32.70 -11.42 32.19
C MET A 181 31.61 -10.78 31.34
N THR A 182 30.99 -11.56 30.47
CA THR A 182 29.87 -11.12 29.63
C THR A 182 28.68 -12.03 29.87
N THR A 183 27.46 -11.48 29.93
CA THR A 183 26.24 -12.27 29.96
C THR A 183 25.91 -12.77 28.55
N ALA A 184 25.65 -14.06 28.41
CA ALA A 184 25.18 -14.67 27.17
C ALA A 184 23.91 -15.49 27.44
N PRO A 185 23.03 -15.70 26.44
CA PRO A 185 21.92 -16.64 26.57
C PRO A 185 22.45 -18.02 27.01
N CYS A 186 21.77 -18.66 27.96
CA CYS A 186 22.13 -19.98 28.45
C CYS A 186 22.05 -21.00 27.31
N GLU A 187 23.14 -21.73 27.05
CA GLU A 187 23.26 -22.66 25.91
C GLU A 187 22.22 -23.80 25.96
N ARG A 188 21.76 -24.18 27.15
CA ARG A 188 20.80 -25.28 27.33
C ARG A 188 19.34 -24.88 27.12
N CYS A 189 18.95 -23.67 27.50
CA CYS A 189 17.58 -23.17 27.35
C CYS A 189 17.42 -22.09 26.29
N GLU A 190 18.52 -21.72 25.62
CA GLU A 190 18.57 -20.73 24.53
C GLU A 190 17.99 -19.35 24.91
N GLY A 191 18.05 -18.98 26.20
CA GLY A 191 17.45 -17.73 26.69
C GLY A 191 16.10 -17.89 27.39
N HIS A 192 15.45 -19.05 27.30
CA HIS A 192 14.08 -19.22 27.78
C HIS A 192 13.91 -19.46 29.29
N GLY A 193 14.99 -19.80 30.00
CA GLY A 193 14.95 -20.14 31.43
C GLY A 193 14.27 -21.48 31.75
N THR A 194 13.63 -22.12 30.77
CA THR A 194 12.98 -23.43 30.90
C THR A 194 13.48 -24.38 29.81
N VAL A 195 13.38 -25.68 30.03
CA VAL A 195 13.77 -26.74 29.07
C VAL A 195 12.59 -27.67 28.84
N ILE A 196 12.37 -28.06 27.59
CA ILE A 196 11.39 -29.09 27.23
C ILE A 196 12.11 -30.44 27.27
N GLU A 197 11.94 -31.19 28.36
CA GLU A 197 12.59 -32.51 28.51
C GLU A 197 11.94 -33.57 27.61
N ASN A 198 10.61 -33.51 27.49
CA ASN A 198 9.81 -34.44 26.71
C ASN A 198 9.10 -33.68 25.58
N PRO A 199 9.77 -33.43 24.44
CA PRO A 199 9.17 -32.71 23.32
C PRO A 199 8.01 -33.51 22.73
N CYS A 200 6.96 -32.80 22.32
CA CYS A 200 5.85 -33.42 21.60
C CYS A 200 6.36 -34.03 20.28
N PRO A 201 6.06 -35.31 19.96
CA PRO A 201 6.59 -35.97 18.77
C PRO A 201 6.06 -35.36 17.46
N SER A 202 4.85 -34.80 17.46
CA SER A 202 4.26 -34.22 16.25
C SER A 202 4.76 -32.82 15.88
N CYS A 203 5.17 -32.02 16.87
CA CYS A 203 5.67 -30.65 16.63
C CYS A 203 7.13 -30.45 17.03
N LEU A 204 7.81 -31.49 17.52
CA LEU A 204 9.21 -31.50 17.93
C LEU A 204 9.59 -30.35 18.89
N GLY A 205 8.67 -29.97 19.79
CA GLY A 205 8.90 -28.89 20.76
C GLY A 205 8.35 -27.52 20.38
N HIS A 206 7.98 -27.30 19.11
CA HIS A 206 7.58 -25.98 18.61
C HIS A 206 6.15 -25.55 18.98
N GLY A 207 5.29 -26.49 19.41
CA GLY A 207 3.88 -26.21 19.73
C GLY A 207 2.98 -25.93 18.51
N ARG A 208 3.52 -26.00 17.30
CA ARG A 208 2.83 -25.71 16.03
C ARG A 208 3.24 -26.71 14.95
N VAL A 209 2.37 -26.92 13.98
CA VAL A 209 2.58 -27.84 12.86
C VAL A 209 2.20 -27.18 11.55
N ARG A 210 2.87 -27.57 10.45
CA ARG A 210 2.51 -27.08 9.11
C ARG A 210 1.15 -27.66 8.71
N ILE A 211 0.24 -26.79 8.31
CA ILE A 211 -1.09 -27.15 7.81
C ILE A 211 -1.38 -26.37 6.53
N THR A 212 -2.25 -26.93 5.73
CA THR A 212 -2.91 -26.22 4.63
C THR A 212 -4.33 -25.92 5.06
N ARG A 213 -4.78 -24.68 4.93
CA ARG A 213 -6.16 -24.29 5.25
C ARG A 213 -6.74 -23.40 4.16
N ASN A 214 -8.04 -23.52 3.96
CA ASN A 214 -8.79 -22.67 3.08
C ASN A 214 -9.49 -21.58 3.91
N VAL A 215 -9.17 -20.32 3.64
CA VAL A 215 -9.69 -19.15 4.36
C VAL A 215 -10.70 -18.44 3.46
N GLY A 216 -11.93 -18.26 3.95
CA GLY A 216 -12.93 -17.43 3.29
C GLY A 216 -12.63 -15.95 3.51
N VAL A 217 -12.47 -15.21 2.42
CA VAL A 217 -12.17 -13.78 2.40
C VAL A 217 -13.39 -13.06 1.86
N SER A 218 -14.02 -12.24 2.70
CA SER A 218 -15.13 -11.40 2.25
C SER A 218 -14.56 -10.24 1.43
N VAL A 219 -14.80 -10.28 0.12
CA VAL A 219 -14.37 -9.27 -0.83
C VAL A 219 -15.48 -8.24 -0.97
N PRO A 220 -15.27 -6.98 -0.56
CA PRO A 220 -16.30 -5.96 -0.73
C PRO A 220 -16.55 -5.66 -2.20
N ALA A 221 -17.77 -5.21 -2.52
CA ALA A 221 -18.09 -4.71 -3.84
C ALA A 221 -17.24 -3.46 -4.15
N GLY A 222 -16.80 -3.31 -5.40
CA GLY A 222 -16.03 -2.16 -5.84
C GLY A 222 -14.52 -2.25 -5.65
N VAL A 223 -14.00 -3.38 -5.14
CA VAL A 223 -12.56 -3.55 -4.92
C VAL A 223 -11.76 -3.30 -6.19
N THR A 224 -10.61 -2.65 -6.05
CA THR A 224 -9.68 -2.41 -7.15
C THR A 224 -8.57 -3.46 -7.16
N ASN A 225 -7.82 -3.49 -8.26
CA ASN A 225 -6.65 -4.36 -8.35
C ASN A 225 -5.61 -3.95 -7.29
N ASN A 226 -4.93 -4.93 -6.69
CA ASN A 226 -3.96 -4.75 -5.61
C ASN A 226 -4.52 -4.18 -4.30
N THR A 227 -5.84 -4.20 -4.11
CA THR A 227 -6.43 -3.93 -2.79
C THR A 227 -5.99 -5.01 -1.80
N ARG A 228 -5.50 -4.59 -0.64
CA ARG A 228 -5.05 -5.47 0.45
C ARG A 228 -6.12 -5.58 1.53
N LEU A 229 -6.62 -6.80 1.77
CA LEU A 229 -7.54 -7.10 2.86
C LEU A 229 -6.78 -7.71 4.03
N ARG A 230 -7.06 -7.24 5.25
CA ARG A 230 -6.49 -7.78 6.50
C ARG A 230 -7.49 -8.70 7.17
N LEU A 231 -7.06 -9.93 7.43
CA LEU A 231 -7.81 -10.93 8.20
C LEU A 231 -7.07 -11.15 9.53
N ALA A 232 -7.65 -10.60 10.59
CA ALA A 232 -7.03 -10.62 11.91
C ALA A 232 -6.89 -12.05 12.46
N ASN A 233 -5.74 -12.37 13.05
CA ASN A 233 -5.43 -13.70 13.64
C ASN A 233 -5.54 -14.88 12.65
N GLN A 234 -5.50 -14.61 11.35
CA GLN A 234 -5.52 -15.63 10.29
C GLN A 234 -4.12 -15.87 9.70
N GLY A 235 -3.06 -15.27 10.24
CA GLY A 235 -1.67 -15.50 9.85
C GLY A 235 -1.10 -16.77 10.48
N GLU A 236 0.22 -16.81 10.60
CA GLU A 236 0.92 -17.97 11.17
C GLU A 236 0.67 -18.07 12.67
N VAL A 237 0.47 -19.29 13.21
CA VAL A 237 0.45 -19.49 14.67
C VAL A 237 1.87 -19.37 15.24
N GLY A 238 1.98 -18.64 16.34
CA GLY A 238 3.22 -18.42 17.07
C GLY A 238 3.80 -19.68 17.71
N GLU A 239 5.09 -19.62 18.07
CA GLU A 239 5.73 -20.73 18.78
C GLU A 239 5.13 -20.93 20.17
N ASN A 240 5.11 -22.20 20.60
CA ASN A 240 4.57 -22.63 21.87
C ASN A 240 3.15 -22.07 22.17
N GLY A 241 2.28 -22.08 21.15
CA GLY A 241 0.88 -21.66 21.28
C GLY A 241 0.69 -20.14 21.31
N GLY A 242 1.67 -19.37 20.82
CA GLY A 242 1.54 -17.92 20.71
C GLY A 242 0.39 -17.50 19.77
N VAL A 243 -0.07 -16.26 19.97
CA VAL A 243 -1.14 -15.67 19.17
C VAL A 243 -0.80 -15.74 17.68
N ALA A 244 -1.82 -15.97 16.85
CA ALA A 244 -1.62 -15.96 15.41
C ALA A 244 -1.32 -14.55 14.92
N GLY A 245 -0.44 -14.43 13.92
CA GLY A 245 -0.30 -13.18 13.17
C GLY A 245 -1.54 -12.90 12.32
N ASP A 246 -1.47 -11.89 11.47
CA ASP A 246 -2.53 -11.53 10.54
C ASP A 246 -2.29 -12.11 9.14
N LEU A 247 -3.36 -12.32 8.38
CA LEU A 247 -3.27 -12.66 6.97
C LEU A 247 -3.65 -11.45 6.13
N TYR A 248 -2.71 -10.99 5.31
CA TYR A 248 -2.94 -9.99 4.29
C TYR A 248 -3.21 -10.69 2.96
N VAL A 249 -4.32 -10.34 2.33
CA VAL A 249 -4.72 -10.91 1.04
C VAL A 249 -4.73 -9.80 0.00
N ASP A 250 -3.83 -9.89 -0.97
CA ASP A 250 -3.80 -9.01 -2.12
C ASP A 250 -4.76 -9.53 -3.19
N ILE A 251 -5.72 -8.70 -3.58
CA ILE A 251 -6.71 -9.03 -4.60
C ILE A 251 -6.15 -8.72 -5.98
N ARG A 252 -6.28 -9.69 -6.90
CA ARG A 252 -6.12 -9.49 -8.34
C ARG A 252 -7.42 -9.74 -9.06
N ILE A 253 -7.81 -8.84 -9.95
CA ILE A 253 -9.01 -8.99 -10.77
C ILE A 253 -8.59 -9.62 -12.10
N ALA A 254 -9.20 -10.75 -12.45
CA ALA A 254 -9.03 -11.40 -13.74
C ALA A 254 -9.60 -10.51 -14.85
N GLN A 255 -8.98 -10.57 -16.03
CA GLN A 255 -9.54 -9.95 -17.23
C GLN A 255 -10.81 -10.69 -17.63
N ASP A 256 -11.85 -9.93 -17.97
CA ASP A 256 -13.12 -10.46 -18.48
C ASP A 256 -13.14 -10.37 -20.01
N ASP A 257 -13.77 -11.36 -20.65
CA ASP A 257 -13.84 -11.44 -22.12
C ASP A 257 -14.83 -10.44 -22.72
N THR A 258 -15.82 -9.99 -21.93
CA THR A 258 -16.93 -9.14 -22.41
C THR A 258 -16.74 -7.69 -21.96
N PHE A 259 -16.25 -7.48 -20.74
CA PHE A 259 -16.17 -6.16 -20.12
C PHE A 259 -14.75 -5.75 -19.79
N THR A 260 -14.43 -4.49 -20.05
CA THR A 260 -13.22 -3.82 -19.58
C THR A 260 -13.59 -2.79 -18.54
N ARG A 261 -12.97 -2.85 -17.36
CA ARG A 261 -13.20 -1.87 -16.30
C ARG A 261 -12.31 -0.64 -16.50
N ASP A 262 -12.90 0.56 -16.43
CA ASP A 262 -12.20 1.83 -16.30
C ASP A 262 -12.79 2.63 -15.12
N GLY A 263 -12.01 2.78 -14.05
CA GLY A 263 -12.51 3.35 -12.80
C GLY A 263 -13.69 2.56 -12.24
N ASP A 264 -14.84 3.22 -12.12
CA ASP A 264 -16.11 2.63 -11.66
C ASP A 264 -17.03 2.26 -12.83
N ASP A 265 -16.64 2.61 -14.07
CA ASP A 265 -17.42 2.30 -15.27
C ASP A 265 -16.96 0.98 -15.90
N LEU A 266 -17.89 0.33 -16.58
CA LEU A 266 -17.62 -0.83 -17.41
C LEU A 266 -17.74 -0.44 -18.88
N HIS A 267 -16.85 -0.95 -19.71
CA HIS A 267 -16.85 -0.76 -21.14
C HIS A 267 -17.05 -2.08 -21.85
N CYS A 268 -17.91 -2.08 -22.87
CA CYS A 268 -18.04 -3.20 -23.80
C CYS A 268 -18.10 -2.68 -25.23
N TRP A 269 -17.81 -3.54 -26.20
CA TRP A 269 -17.86 -3.19 -27.63
C TRP A 269 -18.94 -4.02 -28.31
N ILE A 270 -20.00 -3.36 -28.74
CA ILE A 270 -21.10 -3.98 -29.47
C ILE A 270 -20.83 -3.89 -30.97
N GLN A 271 -20.81 -5.04 -31.64
CA GLN A 271 -20.66 -5.09 -33.09
C GLN A 271 -22.03 -4.96 -33.75
N VAL A 272 -22.26 -3.86 -34.44
CA VAL A 272 -23.54 -3.61 -35.13
C VAL A 272 -23.35 -3.61 -36.65
N PRO A 273 -24.27 -4.21 -37.42
CA PRO A 273 -24.25 -4.09 -38.87
C PRO A 273 -24.38 -2.64 -39.34
N MET A 274 -23.76 -2.31 -40.47
CA MET A 274 -23.85 -0.99 -41.12
C MET A 274 -25.30 -0.51 -41.26
N SER A 275 -26.23 -1.39 -41.65
CA SER A 275 -27.64 -1.03 -41.81
C SER A 275 -28.30 -0.57 -40.51
N TRP A 276 -27.94 -1.18 -39.37
CA TRP A 276 -28.47 -0.80 -38.06
C TRP A 276 -27.89 0.54 -37.60
N ALA A 277 -26.62 0.81 -37.88
CA ALA A 277 -26.01 2.11 -37.59
C ALA A 277 -26.67 3.24 -38.40
N VAL A 278 -27.02 2.98 -39.67
CA VAL A 278 -27.68 3.97 -40.54
C VAL A 278 -29.14 4.21 -40.12
N LEU A 279 -29.91 3.15 -39.90
CA LEU A 279 -31.37 3.24 -39.70
C LEU A 279 -31.79 3.34 -38.24
N GLY A 280 -30.89 3.02 -37.31
CA GLY A 280 -31.19 2.79 -35.90
C GLY A 280 -31.79 1.40 -35.68
N HIS A 281 -31.53 0.83 -34.50
CA HIS A 281 -32.04 -0.49 -34.12
C HIS A 281 -32.10 -0.63 -32.60
N ASP A 282 -33.08 -1.36 -32.09
CA ASP A 282 -33.16 -1.75 -30.68
C ASP A 282 -32.61 -3.17 -30.55
N LEU A 283 -31.60 -3.37 -29.71
CA LEU A 283 -30.97 -4.67 -29.46
C LEU A 283 -30.93 -4.99 -27.97
N GLU A 284 -30.66 -6.24 -27.63
CA GLU A 284 -30.43 -6.68 -26.25
C GLU A 284 -28.98 -7.09 -26.06
N ILE A 285 -28.38 -6.68 -24.94
CA ILE A 285 -27.06 -7.12 -24.50
C ILE A 285 -27.16 -7.86 -23.17
N ASP A 286 -26.31 -8.88 -23.00
CA ASP A 286 -26.13 -9.54 -21.71
C ASP A 286 -25.20 -8.69 -20.84
N THR A 287 -25.65 -8.32 -19.64
CA THR A 287 -24.87 -7.61 -18.63
C THR A 287 -24.71 -8.48 -17.38
N PHE A 288 -23.86 -8.05 -16.45
CA PHE A 288 -23.74 -8.73 -15.16
C PHE A 288 -25.05 -8.74 -14.33
N ASP A 289 -25.97 -7.82 -14.61
CA ASP A 289 -27.30 -7.69 -13.99
C ASP A 289 -28.42 -8.36 -14.80
N GLY A 290 -28.07 -9.08 -15.87
CA GLY A 290 -29.01 -9.70 -16.80
C GLY A 290 -29.14 -8.93 -18.12
N LYS A 291 -30.18 -9.24 -18.89
CA LYS A 291 -30.38 -8.65 -20.22
C LYS A 291 -30.84 -7.20 -20.13
N GLN A 292 -30.22 -6.34 -20.94
CA GLN A 292 -30.56 -4.92 -21.03
C GLN A 292 -30.83 -4.53 -22.47
N SER A 293 -31.87 -3.73 -22.69
CA SER A 293 -32.19 -3.19 -24.01
C SER A 293 -31.36 -1.95 -24.28
N VAL A 294 -30.70 -1.93 -25.43
CA VAL A 294 -29.88 -0.82 -25.92
C VAL A 294 -30.43 -0.35 -27.25
N ARG A 295 -30.74 0.94 -27.33
CA ARG A 295 -31.12 1.57 -28.59
C ARG A 295 -29.90 2.16 -29.27
N VAL A 296 -29.60 1.69 -30.47
CA VAL A 296 -28.62 2.30 -31.38
C VAL A 296 -29.34 3.41 -32.14
N PRO A 297 -28.95 4.69 -31.96
CA PRO A 297 -29.51 5.80 -32.72
C PRO A 297 -29.27 5.66 -34.23
N ALA A 298 -30.18 6.20 -35.04
CA ALA A 298 -29.95 6.32 -36.47
C ALA A 298 -28.80 7.31 -36.75
N GLY A 299 -27.92 6.96 -37.67
CA GLY A 299 -26.73 7.75 -38.00
C GLY A 299 -25.55 7.56 -37.05
N SER A 300 -25.54 6.52 -36.21
CA SER A 300 -24.42 6.20 -35.33
C SER A 300 -23.12 5.98 -36.10
N GLN A 301 -22.05 6.58 -35.58
CA GLN A 301 -20.70 6.47 -36.13
C GLN A 301 -19.89 5.40 -35.37
N PRO A 302 -18.81 4.87 -35.98
CA PRO A 302 -17.83 4.09 -35.24
C PRO A 302 -17.32 4.87 -34.02
N ASP A 303 -17.12 4.15 -32.91
CA ASP A 303 -16.69 4.69 -31.62
C ASP A 303 -17.70 5.61 -30.91
N ASP A 304 -18.92 5.78 -31.45
CA ASP A 304 -20.01 6.38 -30.68
C ASP A 304 -20.35 5.48 -29.47
N THR A 305 -20.71 6.11 -28.37
CA THR A 305 -21.00 5.42 -27.10
C THR A 305 -22.46 5.57 -26.71
N VAL A 306 -23.05 4.48 -26.23
CA VAL A 306 -24.35 4.49 -25.54
C VAL A 306 -24.12 4.12 -24.08
N THR A 307 -24.51 5.01 -23.17
CA THR A 307 -24.33 4.80 -21.72
C THR A 307 -25.60 4.26 -21.10
N LEU A 308 -25.48 3.12 -20.42
CA LEU A 308 -26.50 2.53 -19.58
C LEU A 308 -26.19 2.83 -18.11
N LYS A 309 -27.11 3.54 -17.45
CA LYS A 309 -26.87 4.05 -16.10
C LYS A 309 -26.91 2.97 -15.01
N ASN A 310 -26.07 3.10 -14.00
CA ASN A 310 -26.02 2.25 -12.79
C ASN A 310 -25.75 0.75 -13.07
N LEU A 311 -25.07 0.44 -14.17
CA LEU A 311 -24.75 -0.93 -14.59
C LEU A 311 -23.24 -1.20 -14.61
N GLY A 312 -22.44 -0.27 -14.07
CA GLY A 312 -21.01 -0.40 -13.86
C GLY A 312 -20.67 -1.05 -12.52
N VAL A 313 -19.50 -0.71 -12.00
CA VAL A 313 -18.95 -1.21 -10.74
C VAL A 313 -19.58 -0.49 -9.55
N THR A 314 -19.85 -1.21 -8.45
CA THR A 314 -20.33 -0.60 -7.19
C THR A 314 -19.23 0.24 -6.55
N HIS A 315 -19.56 1.42 -6.01
CA HIS A 315 -18.55 2.20 -5.28
C HIS A 315 -18.21 1.56 -3.94
N LEU A 316 -16.90 1.48 -3.62
CA LEU A 316 -16.41 0.85 -2.39
C LEU A 316 -17.00 1.48 -1.11
N ASN A 317 -17.20 2.80 -1.12
CA ASN A 317 -17.72 3.56 0.02
C ASN A 317 -19.25 3.69 0.03
N ASN A 318 -19.92 3.41 -1.09
CA ASN A 318 -21.37 3.56 -1.22
C ASN A 318 -21.97 2.40 -2.01
N LYS A 319 -22.56 1.44 -1.29
CA LYS A 319 -23.14 0.22 -1.88
C LYS A 319 -24.39 0.49 -2.73
N SER A 320 -25.01 1.66 -2.60
CA SER A 320 -26.23 2.01 -3.34
C SER A 320 -25.95 2.71 -4.66
N GLU A 321 -24.72 3.16 -4.88
CA GLU A 321 -24.30 3.82 -6.11
C GLU A 321 -23.40 2.89 -6.93
N ARG A 322 -23.57 2.95 -8.24
CA ARG A 322 -22.77 2.22 -9.21
C ARG A 322 -22.37 3.16 -10.33
N GLY A 323 -21.22 2.90 -10.93
CA GLY A 323 -20.86 3.50 -12.21
C GLY A 323 -21.79 3.04 -13.33
N ASP A 324 -21.43 3.40 -14.55
CA ASP A 324 -22.23 3.15 -15.74
C ASP A 324 -21.61 2.06 -16.62
N LEU A 325 -22.43 1.46 -17.48
CA LEU A 325 -21.96 0.60 -18.56
C LEU A 325 -21.95 1.40 -19.86
N VAL A 326 -20.77 1.61 -20.42
CA VAL A 326 -20.54 2.33 -21.67
C VAL A 326 -20.37 1.33 -22.81
N ALA A 327 -21.39 1.19 -23.63
CA ALA A 327 -21.35 0.37 -24.83
C ALA A 327 -20.80 1.18 -26.01
N HIS A 328 -19.62 0.81 -26.49
CA HIS A 328 -18.98 1.37 -27.68
C HIS A 328 -19.53 0.70 -28.94
N ILE A 329 -19.95 1.49 -29.91
CA ILE A 329 -20.51 1.02 -31.17
C ILE A 329 -19.37 0.75 -32.16
N ALA A 330 -19.14 -0.53 -32.45
CA ALA A 330 -18.24 -0.97 -33.51
C ALA A 330 -19.07 -1.31 -34.76
N VAL A 331 -19.07 -0.43 -35.76
CA VAL A 331 -19.83 -0.65 -37.00
C VAL A 331 -19.10 -1.67 -37.87
N LYS A 332 -19.76 -2.80 -38.13
CA LYS A 332 -19.26 -3.85 -39.00
C LYS A 332 -19.70 -3.61 -40.44
N ILE A 333 -18.74 -3.23 -41.28
CA ILE A 333 -18.94 -3.09 -42.73
C ILE A 333 -18.69 -4.46 -43.40
N PRO A 334 -19.62 -4.94 -44.25
CA PRO A 334 -19.44 -6.21 -44.95
C PRO A 334 -18.23 -6.16 -45.89
N THR A 335 -17.41 -7.22 -45.88
CA THR A 335 -16.19 -7.33 -46.71
C THR A 335 -16.42 -8.02 -48.05
N LYS A 336 -17.53 -8.76 -48.18
CA LYS A 336 -17.94 -9.45 -49.40
C LYS A 336 -19.39 -9.09 -49.66
N LEU A 337 -19.68 -8.72 -50.90
CA LEU A 337 -21.02 -8.38 -51.37
C LEU A 337 -21.34 -9.27 -52.57
N THR A 338 -22.57 -9.75 -52.63
CA THR A 338 -23.17 -10.34 -53.83
C THR A 338 -23.41 -9.28 -54.90
N ASP A 339 -23.67 -9.70 -56.14
CA ASP A 339 -23.92 -8.76 -57.26
C ASP A 339 -25.14 -7.85 -56.99
N ASP A 340 -26.20 -8.42 -56.38
CA ASP A 340 -27.40 -7.67 -55.99
C ASP A 340 -27.11 -6.65 -54.87
N GLU A 341 -26.38 -7.04 -53.83
CA GLU A 341 -25.99 -6.14 -52.73
C GLU A 341 -25.07 -5.01 -53.21
N ARG A 342 -24.14 -5.32 -54.13
CA ARG A 342 -23.28 -4.32 -54.77
C ARG A 342 -24.11 -3.30 -55.54
N ALA A 343 -25.05 -3.75 -56.37
CA ALA A 343 -25.91 -2.86 -57.13
C ALA A 343 -26.75 -1.95 -56.23
N LEU A 344 -27.18 -2.43 -55.05
CA LEU A 344 -27.87 -1.60 -54.05
C LEU A 344 -26.95 -0.53 -53.44
N MET A 345 -25.72 -0.90 -53.10
CA MET A 345 -24.75 0.04 -52.55
C MET A 345 -24.32 1.11 -53.56
N GLU A 346 -24.18 0.77 -54.84
CA GLU A 346 -23.88 1.73 -55.91
C GLU A 346 -25.02 2.76 -56.07
N ARG A 347 -26.27 2.30 -56.08
CA ARG A 347 -27.44 3.21 -56.09
C ARG A 347 -27.54 4.09 -54.85
N PHE A 348 -27.11 3.59 -53.70
CA PHE A 348 -27.04 4.38 -52.48
C PHE A 348 -25.97 5.47 -52.61
N ALA A 349 -24.77 5.12 -53.08
CA ALA A 349 -23.66 6.04 -53.29
C ALA A 349 -24.01 7.15 -54.30
N GLU A 350 -24.70 6.82 -55.40
CA GLU A 350 -25.16 7.83 -56.38
C GLU A 350 -26.09 8.89 -55.77
N LYS A 351 -26.94 8.50 -54.82
CA LYS A 351 -27.91 9.40 -54.18
C LYS A 351 -27.33 10.22 -53.02
N HIS A 352 -26.35 9.67 -52.31
CA HIS A 352 -25.89 10.22 -51.05
C HIS A 352 -24.45 10.76 -51.10
N ASP A 353 -23.58 10.14 -51.90
CA ASP A 353 -22.13 10.40 -51.88
C ASP A 353 -21.64 11.15 -53.13
N THR A 354 -22.55 11.65 -53.97
CA THR A 354 -22.24 12.32 -55.24
C THR A 354 -21.39 13.59 -55.09
N ASP A 355 -21.48 14.25 -53.93
CA ASP A 355 -20.72 15.46 -53.62
C ASP A 355 -19.32 15.17 -53.02
N ALA A 356 -18.99 13.90 -52.74
CA ALA A 356 -17.74 13.51 -52.10
C ALA A 356 -16.56 13.47 -53.09
N GLN A 357 -16.09 14.64 -53.51
CA GLN A 357 -14.96 14.76 -54.47
C GLN A 357 -13.59 14.93 -53.78
N HIS A 358 -13.56 15.42 -52.53
CA HIS A 358 -12.32 15.66 -51.78
C HIS A 358 -12.41 15.12 -50.36
N VAL A 359 -11.58 14.13 -50.04
CA VAL A 359 -11.41 13.63 -48.67
C VAL A 359 -10.41 14.52 -47.96
N ALA A 360 -10.82 15.15 -46.85
CA ALA A 360 -9.92 15.94 -46.03
C ALA A 360 -8.84 15.03 -45.41
N VAL A 361 -7.57 15.27 -45.75
CA VAL A 361 -6.43 14.60 -45.13
C VAL A 361 -5.89 15.51 -44.04
N SER A 362 -5.96 15.05 -42.79
CA SER A 362 -5.40 15.75 -41.63
C SER A 362 -4.48 14.80 -40.84
N ALA A 363 -3.50 15.37 -40.14
CA ALA A 363 -2.76 14.63 -39.12
C ALA A 363 -3.77 14.10 -38.08
N ARG A 364 -3.49 12.93 -37.48
CA ARG A 364 -4.38 12.25 -36.53
C ARG A 364 -5.04 13.29 -35.62
N PRO A 365 -6.37 13.48 -35.70
CA PRO A 365 -7.02 14.47 -34.87
C PRO A 365 -6.70 14.11 -33.42
N THR A 366 -6.16 15.07 -32.67
CA THR A 366 -6.06 14.96 -31.21
C THR A 366 -7.48 14.81 -30.69
N SER A 367 -7.91 13.56 -30.46
CA SER A 367 -9.26 13.24 -30.04
C SER A 367 -9.59 13.93 -28.73
N GLY A 368 -10.74 14.59 -28.67
CA GLY A 368 -11.43 14.84 -27.41
C GLY A 368 -11.87 16.27 -27.14
N ALA A 369 -12.85 16.78 -27.88
CA ALA A 369 -13.91 17.60 -27.28
C ALA A 369 -15.05 17.75 -28.29
N LYS A 370 -16.18 17.08 -28.05
CA LYS A 370 -17.46 17.67 -28.43
C LYS A 370 -17.43 19.09 -27.87
N LYS A 371 -17.36 20.10 -28.75
CA LYS A 371 -17.39 21.52 -28.37
C LYS A 371 -18.65 21.75 -27.54
N GLY A 372 -18.49 21.79 -26.21
CA GLY A 372 -19.58 22.08 -25.27
C GLY A 372 -20.19 23.43 -25.58
N PHE A 373 -21.47 23.59 -25.24
CA PHE A 373 -22.30 24.77 -25.49
C PHE A 373 -21.62 26.10 -25.09
N PHE A 374 -20.77 26.08 -24.07
CA PHE A 374 -19.98 27.24 -23.60
C PHE A 374 -18.87 27.71 -24.56
N SER A 375 -18.34 26.84 -25.42
CA SER A 375 -17.35 27.25 -26.44
C SER A 375 -17.97 28.05 -27.57
N LYS A 376 -19.25 27.79 -27.92
CA LYS A 376 -19.99 28.56 -28.93
C LYS A 376 -20.34 29.97 -28.45
N LEU A 377 -20.53 30.18 -27.15
CA LEU A 377 -20.82 31.50 -26.58
C LEU A 377 -19.58 32.42 -26.55
N LYS A 378 -18.38 31.84 -26.40
CA LYS A 378 -17.12 32.59 -26.35
C LYS A 378 -16.66 33.05 -27.73
N ASP A 379 -17.00 32.32 -28.79
CA ASP A 379 -16.70 32.71 -30.17
C ASP A 379 -17.69 33.77 -30.73
N ALA A 380 -18.86 33.97 -30.09
CA ALA A 380 -19.84 35.00 -30.47
C ALA A 380 -19.63 36.35 -29.77
N LEU A 381 -18.73 36.42 -28.79
CA LEU A 381 -18.42 37.63 -28.00
C LEU A 381 -17.01 38.17 -28.31
N ARG A 382 -16.45 37.82 -29.47
CA ARG A 382 -15.14 38.33 -29.93
C ARG A 382 -15.27 39.14 -31.20
#